data_AF-A0A2A6NGP5-F1
#
_entry.id   AF-A0A2A6NGP5-F1
#
_cell.length_a   1.000
_cell.length_b   1.000
_cell.length_c   1.000
_cell.angle_alpha   90.00
_cell.angle_beta   90.00
_cell.angle_gamma   90.00
#
_symmetry.space_group_name_H-M   'P 1'
#
loop_
_entity.id
_entity.type
_entity.pdbx_description
1 polymer ?
#
loop_
_entity_poly.entity_id
_entity_poly.type
_entity_poly.pdbx_seq_one_letter_code
_entity_poly.pdbx_strand_id
1 'polypeptide(L)'
;MRPSQASQVQLDRPSQIFCEYLTEQARNLFGLHPFAAEMSKRQVASLLPEYLAMSQAFPYLQAGSQKDLIFDAMRRNRDLPRDVELTSVVANFICWDETGGYGRVLRGGKAALPDILATENFHSNLLRKDASRLLGRTIQPNYSAITKRYLHSLYAGLSSTDPVVRCAYMVAFELHAAEMIQSLWTTLVKTFDARSDDLEYFRSHVGGEDPAEKYHGEMTTRLIRELVPADGNRRFLDEFDRAYRLSLQWCCDLLQTVSIEEDGLAEIEHHGGCHCGAVKFYVRAPRELSAVRCTCSICQMSEFLHLLVPGDKLRIECGEEFLNTYQFNKNIARHTFCRICGVKPFYRPRSNPTGFSVNIRCLDKRTIENITIEEFDGEHWEEAFRPTHEDWEATR
;
A
#
# COMPACT_ATOMS: atom_id res chain seq x y z
N MET A 1 15.88 -15.38 56.88
CA MET A 1 15.67 -13.98 56.48
C MET A 1 16.41 -13.73 55.17
N ARG A 2 15.74 -13.07 54.20
CA ARG A 2 16.24 -12.45 52.94
C ARG A 2 17.38 -13.16 52.15
N PRO A 3 17.09 -13.69 50.94
CA PRO A 3 18.10 -13.97 49.93
C PRO A 3 18.68 -12.67 49.33
N SER A 4 19.75 -12.81 48.55
CA SER A 4 20.50 -11.72 47.90
C SER A 4 19.63 -10.86 46.97
N GLN A 5 19.87 -9.55 46.99
CA GLN A 5 19.36 -8.65 45.96
C GLN A 5 20.04 -8.98 44.62
N ALA A 6 19.28 -9.57 43.70
CA ALA A 6 19.64 -9.55 42.29
C ALA A 6 19.65 -8.08 41.83
N SER A 7 20.70 -7.69 41.12
CA SER A 7 20.86 -6.34 40.59
C SER A 7 19.69 -5.99 39.66
N GLN A 8 18.83 -5.06 40.08
CA GLN A 8 17.86 -4.46 39.18
C GLN A 8 18.66 -3.70 38.11
N VAL A 9 18.54 -4.13 36.85
CA VAL A 9 19.10 -3.38 35.72
C VAL A 9 18.30 -2.09 35.60
N GLN A 10 18.93 -0.99 36.01
CA GLN A 10 18.33 0.32 36.06
C GLN A 10 18.25 0.90 34.64
N LEU A 11 17.06 0.84 34.04
CA LEU A 11 16.75 1.37 32.70
C LEU A 11 16.63 2.92 32.70
N ASP A 12 17.67 3.61 33.15
CA ASP A 12 17.75 5.08 33.21
C ASP A 12 18.87 5.66 32.33
N ARG A 13 18.75 5.44 31.02
CA ARG A 13 19.32 6.31 29.97
C ARG A 13 18.34 6.32 28.80
N PRO A 14 18.18 7.45 28.06
CA PRO A 14 17.42 7.41 26.81
C PRO A 14 18.15 6.48 25.85
N SER A 15 17.56 5.31 25.59
CA SER A 15 18.04 4.39 24.56
C SER A 15 18.01 5.13 23.23
N GLN A 16 19.18 5.47 22.71
CA GLN A 16 19.30 6.18 21.44
C GLN A 16 18.71 5.27 20.37
N ILE A 17 17.59 5.69 19.80
CA ILE A 17 16.96 4.99 18.69
C ILE A 17 17.85 5.18 17.46
N PHE A 18 18.27 4.07 16.86
CA PHE A 18 19.19 3.99 15.74
C PHE A 18 18.63 3.10 14.63
N CYS A 19 19.23 3.17 13.44
CA CYS A 19 18.83 2.41 12.26
C CYS A 19 18.81 0.90 12.54
N GLU A 20 19.87 0.37 13.15
CA GLU A 20 20.01 -1.05 13.48
C GLU A 20 18.94 -1.51 14.47
N TYR A 21 18.66 -0.70 15.50
CA TYR A 21 17.63 -0.99 16.51
C TYR A 21 16.23 -1.05 15.89
N LEU A 22 15.87 -0.08 15.04
CA LEU A 22 14.56 -0.05 14.38
C LEU A 22 14.41 -1.20 13.36
N THR A 23 15.48 -1.52 12.63
CA THR A 23 15.51 -2.66 11.70
C THR A 23 15.35 -3.99 12.44
N GLU A 24 16.04 -4.17 13.58
CA GLU A 24 15.90 -5.36 14.42
C GLU A 24 14.50 -5.46 15.05
N GLN A 25 13.95 -4.34 15.56
CA GLN A 25 12.57 -4.27 16.06
C GLN A 25 11.57 -4.67 14.98
N ALA A 26 11.67 -4.09 13.77
CA ALA A 26 10.75 -4.37 12.67
C ALA A 26 10.77 -5.88 12.30
N ARG A 27 11.96 -6.49 12.16
CA ARG A 27 12.09 -7.94 11.91
C ARG A 27 11.50 -8.78 13.04
N ASN A 28 11.72 -8.41 14.29
CA ASN A 28 11.18 -9.14 15.44
C ASN A 28 9.65 -9.04 15.55
N LEU A 29 9.06 -7.91 15.13
CA LEU A 29 7.62 -7.67 15.21
C LEU A 29 6.84 -8.18 13.99
N PHE A 30 7.44 -8.11 12.80
CA PHE A 30 6.77 -8.38 11.52
C PHE A 30 7.29 -9.63 10.79
N GLY A 31 8.43 -10.19 11.21
CA GLY A 31 9.04 -11.36 10.58
C GLY A 31 9.88 -11.01 9.35
N LEU A 32 9.99 -11.96 8.42
CA LEU A 32 10.68 -11.76 7.14
C LEU A 32 9.79 -11.00 6.16
N HIS A 33 10.39 -10.07 5.42
CA HIS A 33 9.69 -9.31 4.38
C HIS A 33 9.07 -10.24 3.31
N PRO A 34 7.81 -10.03 2.87
CA PRO A 34 7.09 -10.94 1.98
C PRO A 34 7.80 -11.21 0.65
N PHE A 35 8.55 -10.22 0.12
CA PHE A 35 9.32 -10.41 -1.12
C PHE A 35 10.55 -11.34 -1.00
N ALA A 36 10.89 -11.82 0.21
CA ALA A 36 11.93 -12.83 0.40
C ALA A 36 11.45 -14.27 0.13
N ALA A 37 10.15 -14.48 -0.03
CA ALA A 37 9.60 -15.75 -0.51
C ALA A 37 9.97 -15.98 -1.99
N GLU A 38 10.10 -17.26 -2.39
CA GLU A 38 10.30 -17.59 -3.80
C GLU A 38 9.11 -17.12 -4.63
N MET A 39 9.40 -16.51 -5.79
CA MET A 39 8.37 -16.07 -6.72
C MET A 39 8.50 -16.73 -8.09
N SER A 40 7.36 -17.03 -8.70
CA SER A 40 7.26 -17.38 -10.12
C SER A 40 7.55 -16.16 -11.01
N LYS A 41 7.92 -16.41 -12.27
CA LYS A 41 8.06 -15.34 -13.28
C LYS A 41 6.75 -14.59 -13.55
N ARG A 42 5.60 -15.24 -13.32
CA ARG A 42 4.28 -14.60 -13.45
C ARG A 42 4.00 -13.69 -12.25
N GLN A 43 4.28 -14.17 -11.03
CA GLN A 43 4.23 -13.38 -9.81
C GLN A 43 4.99 -12.05 -9.96
N VAL A 44 6.24 -12.15 -10.42
CA VAL A 44 7.09 -10.99 -10.70
C VAL A 44 6.52 -10.10 -11.81
N ALA A 45 5.93 -10.68 -12.86
CA ALA A 45 5.36 -9.93 -13.97
C ALA A 45 4.14 -9.08 -13.60
N SER A 46 3.38 -9.48 -12.56
CA SER A 46 2.28 -8.71 -11.98
C SER A 46 2.76 -7.74 -10.88
N LEU A 47 3.80 -8.10 -10.11
CA LEU A 47 4.37 -7.27 -9.05
C LEU A 47 5.14 -6.04 -9.58
N LEU A 48 6.02 -6.20 -10.57
CA LEU A 48 6.93 -5.13 -10.99
C LEU A 48 6.22 -3.86 -11.54
N PRO A 49 5.07 -3.93 -12.24
CA PRO A 49 4.25 -2.76 -12.57
C PRO A 49 3.78 -1.94 -11.36
N GLU A 50 3.39 -2.60 -10.26
CA GLU A 50 2.93 -1.95 -9.02
C GLU A 50 4.10 -1.31 -8.27
N TYR A 51 5.22 -2.02 -8.18
CA TYR A 51 6.47 -1.51 -7.61
C TYR A 51 6.94 -0.27 -8.39
N LEU A 52 6.93 -0.34 -9.73
CA LEU A 52 7.28 0.79 -10.59
C LEU A 52 6.35 1.99 -10.38
N ALA A 53 5.05 1.76 -10.16
CA ALA A 53 4.12 2.84 -9.84
C ALA A 53 4.44 3.54 -8.52
N MET A 54 4.85 2.77 -7.49
CA MET A 54 5.32 3.30 -6.21
C MET A 54 6.63 4.09 -6.36
N SER A 55 7.67 3.48 -6.92
CA SER A 55 8.98 4.12 -7.12
C SER A 55 8.88 5.38 -8.00
N GLN A 56 8.01 5.37 -9.02
CA GLN A 56 7.77 6.55 -9.85
C GLN A 56 7.01 7.66 -9.10
N ALA A 57 6.14 7.34 -8.15
CA ALA A 57 5.35 8.33 -7.42
C ALA A 57 6.06 8.92 -6.19
N PHE A 58 6.83 8.11 -5.46
CA PHE A 58 7.44 8.45 -4.19
C PHE A 58 8.14 9.83 -4.14
N PRO A 59 9.11 10.16 -5.01
CA PRO A 59 9.80 11.46 -4.95
C PRO A 59 8.85 12.64 -5.17
N TYR A 60 7.77 12.49 -5.93
CA TYR A 60 6.79 13.57 -6.14
C TYR A 60 5.81 13.70 -4.96
N LEU A 61 5.48 12.60 -4.28
CA LEU A 61 4.71 12.64 -3.04
C LEU A 61 5.52 13.27 -1.89
N GLN A 62 6.81 12.94 -1.80
CA GLN A 62 7.74 13.49 -0.81
C GLN A 62 8.12 14.96 -1.07
N ALA A 63 8.11 15.41 -2.32
CA ALA A 63 8.17 16.83 -2.65
C ALA A 63 6.81 17.53 -2.36
N GLY A 64 5.70 16.86 -2.70
CA GLY A 64 4.34 17.36 -2.54
C GLY A 64 3.93 17.56 -1.08
N SER A 65 4.38 16.70 -0.16
CA SER A 65 4.05 16.76 1.27
C SER A 65 4.40 18.11 1.90
N GLN A 66 5.47 18.74 1.44
CA GLN A 66 5.95 20.05 1.89
C GLN A 66 4.94 21.17 1.59
N LYS A 67 4.11 21.04 0.55
CA LYS A 67 3.04 21.99 0.19
C LYS A 67 2.05 22.19 1.34
N ASP A 68 1.66 21.11 2.00
CA ASP A 68 0.62 21.17 3.04
C ASP A 68 1.17 21.78 4.33
N LEU A 69 2.46 21.58 4.60
CA LEU A 69 3.17 22.18 5.73
C LEU A 69 3.32 23.69 5.56
N ILE A 70 3.71 24.19 4.38
CA ILE A 70 3.73 25.65 4.12
C ILE A 70 2.32 26.23 4.11
N PHE A 71 1.32 25.52 3.58
CA PHE A 71 -0.07 26.00 3.61
C PHE A 71 -0.64 26.05 5.04
N ASP A 72 -0.24 25.15 5.95
CA ASP A 72 -0.58 25.28 7.38
C ASP A 72 0.07 26.52 8.01
N ALA A 73 1.35 26.79 7.74
CA ALA A 73 2.04 27.98 8.23
C ALA A 73 1.38 29.27 7.71
N MET A 74 1.03 29.31 6.41
CA MET A 74 0.29 30.42 5.79
C MET A 74 -1.10 30.61 6.43
N ARG A 75 -1.89 29.55 6.59
CA ARG A 75 -3.23 29.62 7.23
C ARG A 75 -3.17 30.13 8.67
N ARG A 76 -2.10 29.82 9.39
CA ARG A 76 -1.88 30.25 10.79
C ARG A 76 -1.14 31.59 10.90
N ASN A 77 -0.70 32.18 9.78
CA ASN A 77 0.12 33.38 9.71
C ASN A 77 1.33 33.33 10.68
N ARG A 78 2.13 32.25 10.56
CA ARG A 78 3.32 31.98 11.37
C ARG A 78 4.55 31.68 10.51
N ASP A 79 5.73 31.87 11.09
CA ASP A 79 6.98 31.37 10.51
C ASP A 79 6.95 29.85 10.33
N LEU A 80 7.75 29.35 9.39
CA LEU A 80 7.94 27.90 9.22
C LEU A 80 8.57 27.30 10.49
N PRO A 81 7.97 26.27 11.10
CA PRO A 81 8.56 25.60 12.25
C PRO A 81 9.87 24.89 11.87
N ARG A 82 10.84 24.88 12.80
CA ARG A 82 12.11 24.14 12.64
C ARG A 82 11.91 22.67 12.28
N ASP A 83 10.85 22.03 12.80
CA ASP A 83 10.55 20.65 12.46
C ASP A 83 10.14 20.46 10.99
N VAL A 84 9.51 21.46 10.37
CA VAL A 84 9.20 21.45 8.93
C VAL A 84 10.49 21.62 8.14
N GLU A 85 11.34 22.58 8.50
CA GLU A 85 12.64 22.80 7.85
C GLU A 85 13.52 21.55 7.85
N LEU A 86 13.62 20.88 9.01
CA LEU A 86 14.39 19.64 9.18
C LEU A 86 13.87 18.49 8.32
N THR A 87 12.55 18.27 8.29
CA THR A 87 11.97 17.25 7.41
C THR A 87 12.10 17.63 5.94
N SER A 88 11.98 18.91 5.59
CA SER A 88 12.09 19.41 4.21
C SER A 88 13.50 19.26 3.64
N VAL A 89 14.57 19.51 4.41
CA VAL A 89 15.93 19.33 3.88
C VAL A 89 16.25 17.86 3.61
N VAL A 90 15.79 16.95 4.47
CA VAL A 90 15.92 15.49 4.26
C VAL A 90 15.06 15.02 3.09
N ALA A 91 13.80 15.46 3.01
CA ALA A 91 12.90 15.17 1.91
C ALA A 91 13.47 15.66 0.56
N ASN A 92 13.99 16.88 0.50
CA ASN A 92 14.60 17.44 -0.71
C ASN A 92 15.83 16.67 -1.16
N PHE A 93 16.66 16.16 -0.24
CA PHE A 93 17.77 15.29 -0.60
C PHE A 93 17.26 13.96 -1.20
N ILE A 94 16.30 13.29 -0.55
CA ILE A 94 15.73 12.03 -1.04
C ILE A 94 15.13 12.22 -2.44
N CYS A 95 14.29 13.24 -2.63
CA CYS A 95 13.74 13.58 -3.94
C CYS A 95 14.84 13.84 -5.01
N TRP A 96 15.97 14.41 -4.61
CA TRP A 96 17.10 14.71 -5.49
C TRP A 96 17.94 13.48 -5.85
N ASP A 97 18.10 12.51 -4.95
CA ASP A 97 18.75 11.24 -5.28
C ASP A 97 17.83 10.32 -6.10
N GLU A 98 16.55 10.20 -5.73
CA GLU A 98 15.55 9.43 -6.50
C GLU A 98 15.36 9.92 -7.95
N THR A 99 15.63 11.22 -8.19
CA THR A 99 15.68 11.81 -9.53
C THR A 99 17.09 11.77 -10.16
N GLY A 100 17.96 10.89 -9.67
CA GLY A 100 19.31 10.62 -10.20
C GLY A 100 20.30 11.77 -10.05
N GLY A 101 19.95 12.83 -9.29
CA GLY A 101 20.73 14.06 -9.20
C GLY A 101 21.94 13.94 -8.29
N TYR A 102 21.80 13.37 -7.08
CA TYR A 102 22.90 13.26 -6.12
C TYR A 102 24.00 12.31 -6.63
N GLY A 103 23.67 11.08 -7.02
CA GLY A 103 24.64 10.13 -7.58
C GLY A 103 25.44 10.66 -8.80
N ARG A 104 24.84 11.52 -9.64
CA ARG A 104 25.56 12.21 -10.75
C ARG A 104 26.56 13.24 -10.22
N VAL A 105 26.12 14.14 -9.33
CA VAL A 105 26.96 15.21 -8.78
C VAL A 105 28.08 14.64 -7.90
N LEU A 106 27.85 13.53 -7.21
CA LEU A 106 28.88 12.81 -6.44
C LEU A 106 30.04 12.33 -7.34
N ARG A 107 29.74 11.87 -8.56
CA ARG A 107 30.76 11.35 -9.52
C ARG A 107 31.40 12.43 -10.40
N GLY A 108 30.62 13.40 -10.88
CA GLY A 108 31.06 14.42 -11.85
C GLY A 108 31.20 15.84 -11.28
N GLY A 109 30.92 16.04 -10.00
CA GLY A 109 30.89 17.36 -9.37
C GLY A 109 29.88 18.31 -10.03
N LYS A 110 30.16 19.62 -9.95
CA LYS A 110 29.32 20.67 -10.56
C LYS A 110 29.23 20.55 -12.10
N ALA A 111 30.18 19.87 -12.75
CA ALA A 111 30.18 19.69 -14.20
C ALA A 111 29.06 18.74 -14.68
N ALA A 112 28.54 17.87 -13.79
CA ALA A 112 27.42 16.97 -14.10
C ALA A 112 26.03 17.63 -13.95
N LEU A 113 25.94 18.91 -13.54
CA LEU A 113 24.66 19.60 -13.37
C LEU A 113 23.82 19.74 -14.66
N PRO A 114 24.37 19.86 -15.88
CA PRO A 114 23.56 19.81 -17.10
C PRO A 114 22.85 18.46 -17.31
N ASP A 115 23.45 17.36 -16.84
CA ASP A 115 22.96 15.99 -17.06
C ASP A 115 21.84 15.58 -16.09
N ILE A 116 21.45 16.43 -15.14
CA ILE A 116 20.32 16.18 -14.22
C ILE A 116 18.98 16.07 -14.97
N LEU A 117 18.92 16.59 -16.21
CA LEU A 117 17.74 16.53 -17.08
C LEU A 117 17.61 15.18 -17.81
N ALA A 118 18.64 14.33 -17.77
CA ALA A 118 18.62 13.00 -18.38
C ALA A 118 17.91 12.00 -17.44
N THR A 119 16.57 12.00 -17.56
CA THR A 119 15.61 11.33 -16.68
C THR A 119 15.65 9.81 -16.74
N GLU A 120 16.33 9.22 -17.72
CA GLU A 120 16.55 7.78 -17.81
C GLU A 120 17.44 7.23 -16.67
N ASN A 121 18.13 8.11 -15.94
CA ASN A 121 18.87 7.78 -14.71
C ASN A 121 18.05 7.97 -13.41
N PHE A 122 16.79 8.42 -13.48
CA PHE A 122 15.91 8.45 -12.30
C PHE A 122 15.73 7.02 -11.80
N HIS A 123 15.66 6.81 -10.48
CA HIS A 123 15.61 5.48 -9.89
C HIS A 123 14.44 4.62 -10.43
N SER A 124 13.26 5.21 -10.59
CA SER A 124 12.11 4.56 -11.24
C SER A 124 12.33 4.17 -12.72
N ASN A 125 13.17 4.89 -13.47
CA ASN A 125 13.51 4.53 -14.86
C ASN A 125 14.64 3.49 -14.95
N LEU A 126 15.57 3.48 -13.99
CA LEU A 126 16.51 2.36 -13.80
C LEU A 126 15.76 1.07 -13.46
N LEU A 127 14.80 1.14 -12.52
CA LEU A 127 13.91 0.01 -12.21
C LEU A 127 13.12 -0.45 -13.44
N ARG A 128 12.55 0.49 -14.21
CA ARG A 128 11.83 0.16 -15.46
C ARG A 128 12.73 -0.58 -16.45
N LYS A 129 13.99 -0.16 -16.61
CA LYS A 129 14.99 -0.78 -17.48
C LYS A 129 15.29 -2.21 -17.03
N ASP A 130 15.60 -2.41 -15.75
CA ASP A 130 15.88 -3.72 -15.15
C ASP A 130 14.68 -4.67 -15.27
N ALA A 131 13.50 -4.21 -14.84
CA ALA A 131 12.26 -4.97 -14.91
C ALA A 131 11.87 -5.34 -16.35
N SER A 132 12.04 -4.42 -17.30
CA SER A 132 11.75 -4.69 -18.72
C SER A 132 12.73 -5.70 -19.33
N ARG A 133 14.00 -5.67 -18.89
CA ARG A 133 15.02 -6.65 -19.28
C ARG A 133 14.68 -8.05 -18.75
N LEU A 134 14.32 -8.17 -17.46
CA LEU A 134 13.94 -9.44 -16.83
C LEU A 134 12.70 -10.06 -17.49
N LEU A 135 11.68 -9.24 -17.79
CA LEU A 135 10.41 -9.69 -18.35
C LEU A 135 10.41 -9.80 -19.89
N GLY A 136 11.49 -9.41 -20.57
CA GLY A 136 11.61 -9.42 -22.03
C GLY A 136 10.64 -8.48 -22.77
N ARG A 137 10.04 -7.51 -22.06
CA ARG A 137 9.06 -6.55 -22.58
C ARG A 137 9.08 -5.26 -21.78
N THR A 138 8.81 -4.12 -22.41
CA THR A 138 8.64 -2.85 -21.70
C THR A 138 7.48 -2.92 -20.71
N ILE A 139 7.71 -2.51 -19.46
CA ILE A 139 6.64 -2.34 -18.47
C ILE A 139 6.18 -0.89 -18.31
N GLN A 140 4.93 -0.74 -17.87
CA GLN A 140 4.32 0.52 -17.46
C GLN A 140 3.91 0.44 -15.98
N PRO A 141 3.89 1.57 -15.25
CA PRO A 141 3.40 1.59 -13.88
C PRO A 141 1.93 1.20 -13.82
N ASN A 142 1.55 0.33 -12.90
CA ASN A 142 0.15 0.05 -12.59
C ASN A 142 -0.25 0.73 -11.27
N TYR A 143 -1.08 1.76 -11.36
CA TYR A 143 -1.67 2.40 -10.20
C TYR A 143 -2.99 1.71 -9.84
N SER A 144 -2.91 0.47 -9.34
CA SER A 144 -4.06 -0.29 -8.85
C SER A 144 -4.77 0.42 -7.69
N ALA A 145 -5.96 -0.07 -7.31
CA ALA A 145 -6.65 0.43 -6.13
C ALA A 145 -5.85 0.20 -4.83
N ILE A 146 -5.02 -0.85 -4.79
CA ILE A 146 -4.15 -1.19 -3.65
C ILE A 146 -2.98 -0.20 -3.57
N THR A 147 -2.24 -0.03 -4.66
CA THR A 147 -1.10 0.90 -4.72
C THR A 147 -1.53 2.36 -4.58
N LYS A 148 -2.68 2.77 -5.15
CA LYS A 148 -3.25 4.11 -4.89
C LYS A 148 -3.55 4.33 -3.41
N ARG A 149 -4.24 3.40 -2.76
CA ARG A 149 -4.56 3.48 -1.31
C ARG A 149 -3.29 3.62 -0.48
N TYR A 150 -2.28 2.78 -0.75
CA TYR A 150 -0.98 2.87 -0.09
C TYR A 150 -0.31 4.23 -0.27
N LEU A 151 -0.19 4.72 -1.51
CA LEU A 151 0.45 5.99 -1.82
C LEU A 151 -0.25 7.20 -1.19
N HIS A 152 -1.59 7.20 -1.12
CA HIS A 152 -2.35 8.23 -0.40
C HIS A 152 -2.11 8.19 1.11
N SER A 153 -2.10 7.01 1.73
CA SER A 153 -1.82 6.87 3.17
C SER A 153 -0.36 7.22 3.52
N LEU A 154 0.59 6.90 2.65
CA LEU A 154 1.99 7.30 2.77
C LEU A 154 2.11 8.84 2.71
N TYR A 155 1.50 9.46 1.69
CA TYR A 155 1.46 10.92 1.55
C TYR A 155 0.91 11.60 2.82
N ALA A 156 -0.22 11.11 3.36
CA ALA A 156 -0.85 11.70 4.55
C ALA A 156 0.04 11.67 5.81
N GLY A 157 0.91 10.65 5.94
CA GLY A 157 1.91 10.62 7.01
C GLY A 157 3.08 11.57 6.75
N LEU A 158 3.58 11.62 5.52
CA LEU A 158 4.66 12.52 5.10
C LEU A 158 4.25 14.01 5.14
N SER A 159 2.97 14.33 4.90
CA SER A 159 2.42 15.70 4.97
C SER A 159 1.87 16.09 6.34
N SER A 160 1.92 15.18 7.32
CA SER A 160 1.37 15.40 8.66
C SER A 160 1.99 16.63 9.33
N THR A 161 1.12 17.49 9.87
CA THR A 161 1.54 18.64 10.70
C THR A 161 2.10 18.23 12.05
N ASP A 162 1.97 16.95 12.46
CA ASP A 162 2.62 16.42 13.64
C ASP A 162 4.05 15.94 13.32
N PRO A 163 5.09 16.51 13.95
CA PRO A 163 6.47 16.21 13.60
C PRO A 163 6.91 14.79 13.97
N VAL A 164 6.28 14.17 14.99
CA VAL A 164 6.62 12.78 15.39
C VAL A 164 6.04 11.80 14.37
N VAL A 165 4.80 12.02 13.93
CA VAL A 165 4.18 11.21 12.85
C VAL A 165 4.98 11.36 11.56
N ARG A 166 5.30 12.59 11.16
CA ARG A 166 6.06 12.86 9.93
C ARG A 166 7.45 12.24 9.96
N CYS A 167 8.16 12.36 11.09
CA CYS A 167 9.44 11.70 11.32
C CYS A 167 9.32 10.17 11.23
N ALA A 168 8.31 9.58 11.88
CA ALA A 168 8.09 8.15 11.90
C ALA A 168 7.81 7.59 10.50
N TYR A 169 7.00 8.27 9.68
CA TYR A 169 6.72 7.86 8.30
C TYR A 169 7.96 7.97 7.39
N MET A 170 8.77 9.03 7.52
CA MET A 170 10.02 9.15 6.77
C MET A 170 11.00 8.02 7.14
N VAL A 171 11.23 7.77 8.43
CA VAL A 171 12.15 6.70 8.87
C VAL A 171 11.63 5.32 8.51
N ALA A 172 10.33 5.04 8.72
CA ALA A 172 9.74 3.75 8.40
C ALA A 172 9.73 3.45 6.90
N PHE A 173 9.55 4.46 6.04
CA PHE A 173 9.62 4.26 4.60
C PHE A 173 11.02 3.84 4.16
N GLU A 174 12.09 4.59 4.50
CA GLU A 174 13.45 4.24 4.07
C GLU A 174 13.90 2.89 4.65
N LEU A 175 13.66 2.62 5.94
CA LEU A 175 14.05 1.33 6.54
C LEU A 175 13.26 0.14 5.95
N HIS A 176 12.02 0.35 5.53
CA HIS A 176 11.25 -0.64 4.79
C HIS A 176 11.75 -0.77 3.35
N ALA A 177 12.08 0.33 2.67
CA ALA A 177 12.60 0.34 1.30
C ALA A 177 13.89 -0.47 1.19
N ALA A 178 14.85 -0.25 2.08
CA ALA A 178 16.07 -1.04 2.20
C ALA A 178 15.82 -2.56 2.24
N GLU A 179 14.93 -3.01 3.13
CA GLU A 179 14.63 -4.44 3.27
C GLU A 179 13.81 -5.00 2.09
N MET A 180 12.85 -4.22 1.59
CA MET A 180 12.01 -4.55 0.44
C MET A 180 12.84 -4.71 -0.84
N ILE A 181 13.78 -3.79 -1.11
CA ILE A 181 14.68 -3.82 -2.26
C ILE A 181 15.63 -5.01 -2.15
N GLN A 182 16.28 -5.22 -1.00
CA GLN A 182 17.19 -6.35 -0.79
C GLN A 182 16.48 -7.71 -0.95
N SER A 183 15.28 -7.83 -0.40
CA SER A 183 14.46 -9.04 -0.51
C SER A 183 14.07 -9.30 -1.97
N LEU A 184 13.55 -8.29 -2.66
CA LEU A 184 13.15 -8.42 -4.05
C LEU A 184 14.35 -8.70 -4.96
N TRP A 185 15.51 -8.05 -4.75
CA TRP A 185 16.72 -8.30 -5.56
C TRP A 185 17.15 -9.77 -5.48
N THR A 186 17.20 -10.31 -4.27
CA THR A 186 17.55 -11.71 -3.99
C THR A 186 16.61 -12.67 -4.73
N THR A 187 15.30 -12.40 -4.66
CA THR A 187 14.27 -13.18 -5.34
C THR A 187 14.36 -13.06 -6.87
N LEU A 188 14.54 -11.86 -7.42
CA LEU A 188 14.67 -11.65 -8.88
C LEU A 188 15.89 -12.34 -9.47
N VAL A 189 17.05 -12.25 -8.81
CA VAL A 189 18.29 -12.94 -9.20
C VAL A 189 18.03 -14.44 -9.33
N LYS A 190 17.35 -15.04 -8.33
CA LYS A 190 17.02 -16.47 -8.31
C LYS A 190 15.95 -16.86 -9.35
N THR A 191 14.84 -16.12 -9.44
CA THR A 191 13.71 -16.44 -10.32
C THR A 191 14.06 -16.31 -11.81
N PHE A 192 15.01 -15.44 -12.17
CA PHE A 192 15.39 -15.20 -13.57
C PHE A 192 16.76 -15.77 -13.97
N ASP A 193 17.51 -16.37 -13.04
CA ASP A 193 18.92 -16.76 -13.23
C ASP A 193 19.77 -15.57 -13.72
N ALA A 194 19.51 -14.40 -13.12
CA ALA A 194 20.11 -13.14 -13.51
C ALA A 194 21.37 -12.85 -12.68
N ARG A 195 22.39 -12.26 -13.30
CA ARG A 195 23.55 -11.74 -12.56
C ARG A 195 23.11 -10.55 -11.69
N SER A 196 23.58 -10.49 -10.44
CA SER A 196 23.31 -9.37 -9.53
C SER A 196 23.72 -8.02 -10.12
N ASP A 197 24.90 -7.97 -10.74
CA ASP A 197 25.50 -6.74 -11.28
C ASP A 197 24.72 -6.14 -12.46
N ASP A 198 23.92 -6.96 -13.13
CA ASP A 198 23.17 -6.64 -14.34
C ASP A 198 21.85 -5.89 -14.04
N LEU A 199 21.52 -5.73 -12.75
CA LEU A 199 20.34 -5.04 -12.22
C LEU A 199 20.78 -3.73 -11.55
N GLU A 200 20.80 -2.66 -12.35
CA GLU A 200 21.40 -1.37 -11.99
C GLU A 200 20.68 -0.67 -10.83
N TYR A 201 19.35 -0.71 -10.80
CA TYR A 201 18.53 -0.12 -9.72
C TYR A 201 18.84 -0.77 -8.37
N PHE A 202 18.77 -2.10 -8.31
CA PHE A 202 18.97 -2.82 -7.05
C PHE A 202 20.41 -2.69 -6.56
N ARG A 203 21.38 -2.72 -7.49
CA ARG A 203 22.80 -2.50 -7.19
C ARG A 203 23.08 -1.10 -6.66
N SER A 204 22.38 -0.05 -7.10
CA SER A 204 22.59 1.31 -6.56
C SER A 204 21.96 1.54 -5.20
N HIS A 205 20.85 0.86 -4.89
CA HIS A 205 20.12 1.06 -3.64
C HIS A 205 20.70 0.27 -2.46
N VAL A 206 21.01 -1.01 -2.65
CA VAL A 206 21.41 -1.93 -1.57
C VAL A 206 22.71 -2.69 -1.85
N GLY A 207 23.27 -2.55 -3.05
CA GLY A 207 24.52 -3.19 -3.46
C GLY A 207 25.71 -2.24 -3.63
N GLY A 208 26.80 -2.76 -4.18
CA GLY A 208 28.00 -1.97 -4.46
C GLY A 208 28.77 -1.54 -3.20
N GLU A 209 29.63 -0.53 -3.35
CA GLU A 209 30.48 -0.02 -2.26
C GLU A 209 29.81 1.09 -1.43
N ASP A 210 28.84 1.81 -2.01
CA ASP A 210 28.15 2.95 -1.40
C ASP A 210 26.63 2.94 -1.75
N PRO A 211 25.83 2.05 -1.12
CA PRO A 211 24.40 1.88 -1.40
C PRO A 211 23.53 3.03 -0.86
N ALA A 212 22.56 3.50 -1.65
CA ALA A 212 21.70 4.64 -1.32
C ALA A 212 20.93 4.50 0.00
N GLU A 213 20.31 3.34 0.20
CA GLU A 213 19.46 3.03 1.35
C GLU A 213 20.20 3.16 2.69
N LYS A 214 21.52 2.96 2.68
CA LYS A 214 22.36 3.11 3.88
C LYS A 214 22.40 4.56 4.35
N TYR A 215 22.73 5.51 3.46
CA TYR A 215 22.80 6.92 3.86
C TYR A 215 21.40 7.55 4.00
N HIS A 216 20.38 7.04 3.31
CA HIS A 216 18.97 7.39 3.56
C HIS A 216 18.54 7.01 4.98
N GLY A 217 18.77 5.75 5.40
CA GLY A 217 18.46 5.28 6.74
C GLY A 217 19.23 6.04 7.83
N GLU A 218 20.53 6.28 7.64
CA GLU A 218 21.34 7.09 8.57
C GLU A 218 20.83 8.54 8.67
N MET A 219 20.47 9.17 7.55
CA MET A 219 20.00 10.56 7.51
C MET A 219 18.61 10.72 8.14
N THR A 220 17.64 9.88 7.78
CA THR A 220 16.28 9.95 8.36
C THR A 220 16.30 9.62 9.85
N THR A 221 17.08 8.63 10.29
CA THR A 221 17.20 8.29 11.72
C THR A 221 17.74 9.46 12.57
N ARG A 222 18.53 10.38 11.99
CA ARG A 222 18.96 11.60 12.72
C ARG A 222 17.80 12.54 13.04
N LEU A 223 16.72 12.55 12.25
CA LEU A 223 15.51 13.33 12.56
C LEU A 223 14.90 12.93 13.91
N ILE A 224 15.00 11.67 14.31
CA ILE A 224 14.47 11.18 15.59
C ILE A 224 15.06 11.98 16.75
N ARG A 225 16.39 12.21 16.73
CA ARG A 225 17.10 12.96 17.77
C ARG A 225 16.74 14.44 17.83
N GLU A 226 16.30 15.00 16.71
CA GLU A 226 15.96 16.42 16.58
C GLU A 226 14.46 16.72 16.80
N LEU A 227 13.59 15.73 16.56
CA LEU A 227 12.14 15.89 16.49
C LEU A 227 11.36 15.12 17.58
N VAL A 228 11.93 14.06 18.16
CA VAL A 228 11.26 13.25 19.19
C VAL A 228 11.69 13.73 20.58
N PRO A 229 10.74 14.18 21.43
CA PRO A 229 11.02 14.53 22.82
C PRO A 229 11.59 13.35 23.62
N ALA A 230 12.30 13.64 24.71
CA ALA A 230 12.95 12.60 25.53
C ALA A 230 11.97 11.57 26.14
N ASP A 231 10.72 11.98 26.41
CA ASP A 231 9.59 11.15 26.83
C ASP A 231 8.74 10.63 25.65
N GLY A 232 8.98 11.15 24.44
CA GLY A 232 8.26 10.83 23.21
C GLY A 232 8.67 9.51 22.54
N ASN A 233 9.72 8.84 23.00
CA ASN A 233 10.25 7.60 22.39
C ASN A 233 9.16 6.55 22.14
N ARG A 234 8.31 6.26 23.13
CA ARG A 234 7.22 5.27 22.97
C ARG A 234 6.25 5.66 21.86
N ARG A 235 5.83 6.94 21.83
CA ARG A 235 4.94 7.48 20.81
C ARG A 235 5.56 7.38 19.41
N PHE A 236 6.85 7.68 19.28
CA PHE A 236 7.56 7.53 18.02
C PHE A 236 7.57 6.07 17.56
N LEU A 237 7.84 5.10 18.44
CA LEU A 237 7.83 3.68 18.11
C LEU A 237 6.43 3.19 17.70
N ASP A 238 5.38 3.62 18.41
CA ASP A 238 3.98 3.28 18.06
C ASP A 238 3.59 3.79 16.65
N GLU A 239 4.04 4.98 16.25
CA GLU A 239 3.82 5.55 14.90
C GLU A 239 4.76 4.94 13.84
N PHE A 240 6.00 4.59 14.20
CA PHE A 240 6.94 3.88 13.33
C PHE A 240 6.40 2.50 12.96
N ASP A 241 5.95 1.71 13.95
CA ASP A 241 5.36 0.39 13.72
C ASP A 241 4.08 0.48 12.86
N ARG A 242 3.29 1.57 12.99
CA ARG A 242 2.14 1.84 12.12
C ARG A 242 2.57 2.11 10.67
N ALA A 243 3.55 2.99 10.47
CA ALA A 243 4.04 3.36 9.15
C ALA A 243 4.78 2.20 8.44
N TYR A 244 5.54 1.40 9.19
CA TYR A 244 6.20 0.20 8.67
C TYR A 244 5.17 -0.85 8.24
N ARG A 245 4.16 -1.11 9.09
CA ARG A 245 3.05 -2.02 8.77
C ARG A 245 2.26 -1.58 7.53
N LEU A 246 2.08 -0.28 7.31
CA LEU A 246 1.42 0.23 6.10
C LEU A 246 2.16 -0.20 4.82
N SER A 247 3.48 -0.03 4.78
CA SER A 247 4.32 -0.42 3.64
C SER A 247 4.40 -1.93 3.46
N LEU A 248 4.53 -2.67 4.56
CA LEU A 248 4.56 -4.12 4.55
C LEU A 248 3.24 -4.72 4.09
N GLN A 249 2.11 -4.19 4.57
CA GLN A 249 0.78 -4.64 4.18
C GLN A 249 0.51 -4.35 2.70
N TRP A 250 1.01 -3.25 2.14
CA TRP A 250 0.97 -3.02 0.70
C TRP A 250 1.68 -4.16 -0.06
N CYS A 251 2.90 -4.54 0.35
CA CYS A 251 3.61 -5.67 -0.26
C CYS A 251 2.86 -7.00 -0.11
N CYS A 252 2.22 -7.25 1.04
CA CYS A 252 1.36 -8.43 1.25
C CYS A 252 0.10 -8.40 0.36
N ASP A 253 -0.62 -7.28 0.30
CA ASP A 253 -1.82 -7.10 -0.55
C ASP A 253 -1.50 -7.36 -2.03
N LEU A 254 -0.32 -6.91 -2.49
CA LEU A 254 0.16 -7.18 -3.84
C LEU A 254 0.39 -8.68 -4.05
N LEU A 255 1.10 -9.36 -3.14
CA LEU A 255 1.32 -10.80 -3.28
C LEU A 255 0.01 -11.59 -3.17
N GLN A 256 -0.94 -11.19 -2.33
CA GLN A 256 -2.26 -11.85 -2.22
C GLN A 256 -3.11 -11.65 -3.48
N THR A 257 -3.11 -10.44 -4.06
CA THR A 257 -3.76 -10.20 -5.36
C THR A 257 -3.14 -11.07 -6.45
N VAL A 258 -1.81 -11.23 -6.40
CA VAL A 258 -1.08 -12.09 -7.32
C VAL A 258 -1.29 -13.58 -7.01
N SER A 259 -1.52 -13.99 -5.76
CA SER A 259 -1.97 -15.34 -5.39
C SER A 259 -3.36 -15.63 -5.96
N ILE A 260 -4.27 -14.64 -5.94
CA ILE A 260 -5.59 -14.73 -6.58
C ILE A 260 -5.46 -14.77 -8.11
N GLU A 261 -4.40 -14.22 -8.71
CA GLU A 261 -4.08 -14.43 -10.13
C GLU A 261 -3.39 -15.79 -10.41
N GLU A 262 -2.59 -16.31 -9.46
CA GLU A 262 -1.80 -17.54 -9.62
C GLU A 262 -2.56 -18.82 -9.29
N ASP A 263 -3.56 -18.77 -8.42
CA ASP A 263 -4.68 -19.70 -8.45
C ASP A 263 -5.51 -19.42 -9.70
N GLY A 264 -4.91 -19.82 -10.82
CA GLY A 264 -5.55 -20.02 -12.13
C GLY A 264 -6.54 -21.17 -12.11
N LEU A 265 -7.39 -21.24 -11.08
CA LEU A 265 -8.76 -21.69 -11.21
C LEU A 265 -9.42 -20.77 -12.24
N ALA A 266 -9.31 -21.17 -13.51
CA ALA A 266 -9.73 -20.39 -14.66
C ALA A 266 -11.09 -19.72 -14.37
N GLU A 267 -11.16 -18.39 -14.50
CA GLU A 267 -12.40 -17.67 -14.22
C GLU A 267 -13.54 -18.27 -15.05
N ILE A 268 -14.58 -18.75 -14.37
CA ILE A 268 -15.78 -19.29 -15.00
C ILE A 268 -16.94 -18.33 -14.81
N GLU A 269 -17.98 -18.52 -15.63
CA GLU A 269 -19.25 -17.82 -15.46
C GLU A 269 -20.05 -18.51 -14.35
N HIS A 270 -20.07 -17.90 -13.17
CA HIS A 270 -21.00 -18.25 -12.10
C HIS A 270 -22.34 -17.59 -12.40
N HIS A 271 -23.27 -18.35 -12.98
CA HIS A 271 -24.64 -17.89 -13.18
C HIS A 271 -25.37 -17.76 -11.84
N GLY A 272 -26.30 -16.81 -11.77
CA GLY A 272 -27.11 -16.55 -10.59
C GLY A 272 -28.42 -15.85 -10.94
N GLY A 273 -29.26 -15.67 -9.92
CA GLY A 273 -30.54 -14.99 -10.09
C GLY A 273 -31.23 -14.64 -8.78
N CYS A 274 -32.35 -13.91 -8.90
CA CYS A 274 -33.26 -13.71 -7.77
C CYS A 274 -34.16 -14.93 -7.55
N HIS A 275 -34.78 -15.07 -6.37
CA HIS A 275 -35.62 -16.22 -6.02
C HIS A 275 -36.75 -16.54 -7.03
N CYS A 276 -37.38 -15.53 -7.65
CA CYS A 276 -38.44 -15.76 -8.63
C CYS A 276 -37.93 -16.00 -10.07
N GLY A 277 -36.61 -16.02 -10.30
CA GLY A 277 -36.00 -16.24 -11.61
C GLY A 277 -36.17 -15.12 -12.65
N ALA A 278 -36.87 -14.03 -12.32
CA ALA A 278 -37.09 -12.89 -13.22
C ALA A 278 -35.79 -12.13 -13.55
N VAL A 279 -34.91 -11.98 -12.56
CA VAL A 279 -33.54 -11.44 -12.74
C VAL A 279 -32.58 -12.61 -12.87
N LYS A 280 -31.79 -12.62 -13.94
CA LYS A 280 -30.66 -13.54 -14.15
C LYS A 280 -29.41 -12.76 -14.52
N PHE A 281 -28.26 -13.25 -14.08
CA PHE A 281 -26.96 -12.65 -14.31
C PHE A 281 -25.88 -13.73 -14.27
N TYR A 282 -24.69 -13.42 -14.76
CA TYR A 282 -23.49 -14.14 -14.38
C TYR A 282 -22.44 -13.19 -13.82
N VAL A 283 -21.51 -13.77 -13.06
CA VAL A 283 -20.26 -13.12 -12.65
C VAL A 283 -19.08 -14.01 -13.02
N ARG A 284 -18.03 -13.40 -13.58
CA ARG A 284 -16.74 -14.06 -13.82
C ARG A 284 -15.90 -14.02 -12.55
N ALA A 285 -15.61 -15.19 -11.99
CA ALA A 285 -14.81 -15.37 -10.78
C ALA A 285 -14.16 -16.77 -10.77
N PRO A 286 -13.20 -17.04 -9.87
CA PRO A 286 -12.64 -18.39 -9.67
C PRO A 286 -13.65 -19.34 -9.00
N ARG A 287 -13.43 -20.65 -9.16
CA ARG A 287 -14.25 -21.71 -8.51
C ARG A 287 -14.20 -21.67 -6.99
N GLU A 288 -13.10 -21.18 -6.43
CA GLU A 288 -12.96 -20.88 -5.01
C GLU A 288 -13.22 -19.39 -4.77
N LEU A 289 -14.19 -19.07 -3.92
CA LEU A 289 -14.64 -17.69 -3.68
C LEU A 289 -14.16 -17.18 -2.33
N SER A 290 -13.52 -16.00 -2.28
CA SER A 290 -13.47 -15.21 -1.04
C SER A 290 -14.71 -14.32 -0.95
N ALA A 291 -15.37 -14.36 0.20
CA ALA A 291 -16.58 -13.59 0.48
C ALA A 291 -16.48 -12.87 1.83
N VAL A 292 -16.89 -11.61 1.87
CA VAL A 292 -16.93 -10.83 3.12
C VAL A 292 -18.31 -10.96 3.76
N ARG A 293 -18.37 -11.18 5.06
CA ARG A 293 -19.57 -11.05 5.90
C ARG A 293 -19.51 -9.71 6.65
N CYS A 294 -20.56 -8.91 6.53
CA CYS A 294 -20.59 -7.55 7.05
C CYS A 294 -21.58 -7.42 8.21
N THR A 295 -21.13 -6.89 9.35
CA THR A 295 -21.97 -6.71 10.55
C THR A 295 -22.94 -5.53 10.48
N CYS A 296 -22.95 -4.71 9.43
CA CYS A 296 -23.88 -3.57 9.37
C CYS A 296 -25.34 -4.04 9.30
N SER A 297 -26.25 -3.25 9.88
CA SER A 297 -27.65 -3.62 10.08
C SER A 297 -28.34 -4.19 8.83
N ILE A 298 -28.20 -3.54 7.66
CA ILE A 298 -28.81 -4.03 6.41
C ILE A 298 -28.19 -5.35 5.92
N CYS A 299 -26.90 -5.60 6.17
CA CYS A 299 -26.22 -6.83 5.74
C CYS A 299 -26.50 -7.99 6.68
N GLN A 300 -26.57 -7.76 7.99
CA GLN A 300 -27.08 -8.72 8.96
C GLN A 300 -28.54 -9.12 8.65
N MET A 301 -29.44 -8.14 8.49
CA MET A 301 -30.86 -8.39 8.22
C MET A 301 -31.14 -9.10 6.89
N SER A 302 -30.20 -9.06 5.93
CA SER A 302 -30.33 -9.74 4.62
C SER A 302 -29.40 -10.95 4.46
N GLU A 303 -28.66 -11.33 5.50
CA GLU A 303 -27.56 -12.30 5.49
C GLU A 303 -26.64 -12.20 4.26
N PHE A 304 -26.34 -10.97 3.84
CA PHE A 304 -25.62 -10.73 2.59
C PHE A 304 -24.15 -11.14 2.71
N LEU A 305 -23.73 -12.08 1.86
CA LEU A 305 -22.33 -12.52 1.77
C LEU A 305 -21.71 -11.96 0.49
N HIS A 306 -20.75 -11.06 0.66
CA HIS A 306 -20.24 -10.15 -0.35
C HIS A 306 -19.09 -10.76 -1.15
N LEU A 307 -19.33 -11.16 -2.40
CA LEU A 307 -18.27 -11.33 -3.40
C LEU A 307 -18.06 -9.99 -4.11
N LEU A 308 -16.90 -9.36 -3.94
CA LEU A 308 -16.55 -8.08 -4.56
C LEU A 308 -15.90 -8.33 -5.92
N VAL A 309 -16.43 -7.72 -6.98
CA VAL A 309 -15.91 -7.87 -8.35
C VAL A 309 -15.80 -6.52 -9.10
N PRO A 310 -14.82 -6.38 -10.00
CA PRO A 310 -14.77 -5.31 -11.00
C PRO A 310 -16.06 -5.17 -11.83
N GLY A 311 -16.33 -3.96 -12.32
CA GLY A 311 -17.57 -3.63 -13.02
C GLY A 311 -17.78 -4.37 -14.35
N ASP A 312 -16.72 -4.85 -14.98
CA ASP A 312 -16.71 -5.62 -16.23
C ASP A 312 -16.87 -7.15 -16.03
N LYS A 313 -16.87 -7.61 -14.78
CA LYS A 313 -16.95 -9.05 -14.44
C LYS A 313 -18.39 -9.54 -14.26
N LEU A 314 -19.37 -8.65 -14.05
CA LEU A 314 -20.79 -8.99 -13.93
C LEU A 314 -21.57 -8.58 -15.19
N ARG A 315 -22.40 -9.49 -15.72
CA ARG A 315 -23.37 -9.19 -16.78
C ARG A 315 -24.78 -9.60 -16.36
N ILE A 316 -25.74 -8.69 -16.49
CA ILE A 316 -27.17 -9.02 -16.37
C ILE A 316 -27.58 -9.74 -17.66
N GLU A 317 -28.19 -10.91 -17.55
CA GLU A 317 -28.66 -11.70 -18.69
C GLU A 317 -30.12 -11.38 -19.03
N CYS A 318 -30.97 -11.16 -18.01
CA CYS A 318 -32.33 -10.66 -18.17
C CYS A 318 -32.87 -10.03 -16.88
N GLY A 319 -33.93 -9.23 -17.02
CA GLY A 319 -34.74 -8.75 -15.90
C GLY A 319 -34.25 -7.46 -15.24
N GLU A 320 -33.51 -6.61 -15.96
CA GLU A 320 -33.09 -5.29 -15.48
C GLU A 320 -34.31 -4.41 -15.14
N GLU A 321 -35.42 -4.56 -15.86
CA GLU A 321 -36.72 -3.93 -15.61
C GLU A 321 -37.42 -4.43 -14.33
N PHE A 322 -36.90 -5.48 -13.69
CA PHE A 322 -37.34 -5.98 -12.39
C PHE A 322 -36.40 -5.57 -11.25
N LEU A 323 -35.36 -4.78 -11.52
CA LEU A 323 -34.47 -4.23 -10.50
C LEU A 323 -34.98 -2.89 -9.97
N ASN A 324 -35.17 -2.82 -8.66
CA ASN A 324 -35.29 -1.55 -7.94
C ASN A 324 -33.98 -1.27 -7.19
N THR A 325 -33.70 0.00 -6.94
CA THR A 325 -32.54 0.44 -6.15
C THR A 325 -33.01 1.22 -4.93
N TYR A 326 -32.51 0.83 -3.77
CA TYR A 326 -32.63 1.57 -2.53
C TYR A 326 -31.30 2.29 -2.21
N GLN A 327 -31.40 3.55 -1.77
CA GLN A 327 -30.28 4.39 -1.35
C GLN A 327 -30.66 5.01 -0.01
N PHE A 328 -29.69 5.08 0.91
CA PHE A 328 -29.85 5.67 2.23
C PHE A 328 -28.50 6.22 2.72
N ASN A 329 -28.51 6.87 3.89
CA ASN A 329 -27.34 7.53 4.48
C ASN A 329 -26.72 8.53 3.47
N LYS A 330 -25.46 8.34 3.06
CA LYS A 330 -24.76 9.20 2.07
C LYS A 330 -25.23 9.00 0.62
N ASN A 331 -26.20 8.13 0.36
CA ASN A 331 -26.75 7.80 -0.97
C ASN A 331 -25.75 7.27 -2.02
N ILE A 332 -24.52 6.91 -1.62
CA ILE A 332 -23.47 6.38 -2.49
C ILE A 332 -23.77 4.92 -2.88
N ALA A 333 -24.06 4.07 -1.87
CA ALA A 333 -24.36 2.67 -2.09
C ALA A 333 -25.72 2.50 -2.77
N ARG A 334 -25.76 1.84 -3.92
CA ARG A 334 -26.98 1.55 -4.68
C ARG A 334 -27.39 0.12 -4.40
N HIS A 335 -28.26 -0.08 -3.41
CA HIS A 335 -28.73 -1.40 -2.98
C HIS A 335 -29.79 -1.93 -3.95
N THR A 336 -29.36 -2.73 -4.93
CA THR A 336 -30.19 -3.21 -6.03
C THR A 336 -30.83 -4.57 -5.70
N PHE A 337 -32.15 -4.69 -5.87
CA PHE A 337 -32.93 -5.87 -5.53
C PHE A 337 -34.09 -6.11 -6.51
N CYS A 338 -34.56 -7.35 -6.59
CA CYS A 338 -35.68 -7.72 -7.42
C CYS A 338 -37.00 -7.20 -6.81
N ARG A 339 -37.73 -6.35 -7.55
CA ARG A 339 -39.02 -5.77 -7.11
C ARG A 339 -40.16 -6.79 -7.00
N ILE A 340 -39.99 -8.01 -7.51
CA ILE A 340 -40.99 -9.09 -7.43
C ILE A 340 -40.83 -9.91 -6.14
N CYS A 341 -39.61 -10.31 -5.78
CA CYS A 341 -39.36 -11.21 -4.65
C CYS A 341 -38.48 -10.66 -3.52
N GLY A 342 -38.09 -9.37 -3.58
CA GLY A 342 -37.27 -8.71 -2.56
C GLY A 342 -35.80 -9.12 -2.49
N VAL A 343 -35.40 -10.23 -3.13
CA VAL A 343 -34.02 -10.72 -3.12
C VAL A 343 -33.06 -9.71 -3.74
N LYS A 344 -31.94 -9.46 -3.06
CA LYS A 344 -30.84 -8.58 -3.43
C LYS A 344 -29.69 -9.43 -4.01
N PRO A 345 -29.64 -9.70 -5.34
CA PRO A 345 -28.65 -10.61 -5.94
C PRO A 345 -27.26 -9.98 -6.05
N PHE A 346 -27.18 -8.67 -6.31
CA PHE A 346 -25.96 -7.90 -6.41
C PHE A 346 -26.29 -6.42 -6.18
N TYR A 347 -25.29 -5.61 -5.83
CA TYR A 347 -25.47 -4.18 -5.66
C TYR A 347 -24.15 -3.41 -5.85
N ARG A 348 -24.18 -2.08 -5.96
CA ARG A 348 -22.95 -1.26 -5.97
C ARG A 348 -22.67 -0.72 -4.56
N PRO A 349 -21.63 -1.19 -3.85
CA PRO A 349 -21.35 -0.79 -2.48
C PRO A 349 -20.70 0.60 -2.39
N ARG A 350 -20.80 1.26 -1.22
CA ARG A 350 -20.10 2.53 -0.94
C ARG A 350 -18.58 2.40 -1.09
N SER A 351 -18.03 1.24 -0.72
CA SER A 351 -16.60 0.92 -0.75
C SER A 351 -16.04 0.66 -2.14
N ASN A 352 -16.90 0.34 -3.13
CA ASN A 352 -16.50 0.13 -4.52
C ASN A 352 -17.63 0.60 -5.45
N PRO A 353 -17.78 1.93 -5.67
CA PRO A 353 -18.88 2.47 -6.47
C PRO A 353 -18.84 2.10 -7.96
N THR A 354 -17.66 1.71 -8.47
CA THR A 354 -17.41 1.33 -9.88
C THR A 354 -17.56 -0.17 -10.14
N GLY A 355 -17.46 -1.01 -9.12
CA GLY A 355 -17.67 -2.46 -9.18
C GLY A 355 -19.03 -2.92 -8.65
N PHE A 356 -19.15 -4.22 -8.46
CA PHE A 356 -20.33 -4.86 -7.87
C PHE A 356 -19.95 -5.67 -6.63
N SER A 357 -20.90 -5.77 -5.70
CA SER A 357 -20.91 -6.75 -4.63
C SER A 357 -22.05 -7.73 -4.90
N VAL A 358 -21.69 -8.97 -5.22
CA VAL A 358 -22.62 -10.07 -5.53
C VAL A 358 -22.93 -10.83 -4.25
N ASN A 359 -24.18 -11.23 -4.06
CA ASN A 359 -24.56 -12.15 -3.00
C ASN A 359 -24.26 -13.57 -3.46
N ILE A 360 -23.24 -14.22 -2.89
CA ILE A 360 -22.89 -15.60 -3.27
C ILE A 360 -24.03 -16.60 -3.05
N ARG A 361 -24.99 -16.28 -2.17
CA ARG A 361 -26.20 -17.09 -1.94
C ARG A 361 -27.16 -17.09 -3.14
N CYS A 362 -26.97 -16.20 -4.12
CA CYS A 362 -27.75 -16.10 -5.35
C CYS A 362 -27.09 -16.76 -6.57
N LEU A 363 -25.91 -17.38 -6.40
CA LEU A 363 -25.18 -18.10 -7.47
C LEU A 363 -25.53 -19.60 -7.51
N ASP A 364 -25.39 -20.23 -8.68
CA ASP A 364 -25.46 -21.69 -8.81
C ASP A 364 -24.23 -22.34 -8.19
N LYS A 365 -24.44 -22.99 -7.05
CA LYS A 365 -23.42 -23.69 -6.26
C LYS A 365 -22.66 -24.78 -7.04
N ARG A 366 -23.18 -25.28 -8.17
CA ARG A 366 -22.47 -26.25 -9.03
C ARG A 366 -21.15 -25.71 -9.62
N THR A 367 -21.01 -24.39 -9.66
CA THR A 367 -19.81 -23.70 -10.14
C THR A 367 -18.83 -23.37 -9.02
N ILE A 368 -19.20 -23.59 -7.76
CA ILE A 368 -18.42 -23.16 -6.58
C ILE A 368 -17.88 -24.40 -5.88
N GLU A 369 -16.56 -24.46 -5.72
CA GLU A 369 -15.85 -25.57 -5.09
C GLU A 369 -15.56 -25.29 -3.60
N ASN A 370 -15.16 -24.06 -3.28
CA ASN A 370 -14.87 -23.62 -1.92
C ASN A 370 -15.35 -22.18 -1.68
N ILE A 371 -15.61 -21.82 -0.42
CA ILE A 371 -15.96 -20.46 0.00
C ILE A 371 -15.20 -20.12 1.29
N THR A 372 -14.24 -19.22 1.19
CA THR A 372 -13.58 -18.59 2.34
C THR A 372 -14.42 -17.39 2.79
N ILE A 373 -14.62 -17.22 4.10
CA ILE A 373 -15.41 -16.10 4.66
C ILE A 373 -14.53 -15.25 5.57
N GLU A 374 -14.43 -13.96 5.24
CA GLU A 374 -13.81 -12.92 6.05
C GLU A 374 -14.89 -12.11 6.77
N GLU A 375 -14.66 -11.71 8.03
CA GLU A 375 -15.59 -10.88 8.79
C GLU A 375 -15.18 -9.40 8.72
N PHE A 376 -16.15 -8.51 8.47
CA PHE A 376 -15.95 -7.06 8.38
C PHE A 376 -16.91 -6.32 9.33
N ASP A 377 -16.35 -5.46 10.17
CA ASP A 377 -17.14 -4.62 11.06
C ASP A 377 -17.82 -3.47 10.31
N GLY A 378 -19.03 -3.73 9.83
CA GLY A 378 -19.88 -2.74 9.20
C GLY A 378 -20.73 -1.93 10.18
N GLU A 379 -20.74 -2.27 11.47
CA GLU A 379 -21.41 -1.49 12.50
C GLU A 379 -20.59 -0.21 12.78
N HIS A 380 -19.29 -0.37 13.01
CA HIS A 380 -18.33 0.73 13.15
C HIS A 380 -17.73 1.13 11.79
N TRP A 381 -18.57 1.30 10.76
CA TRP A 381 -18.11 1.44 9.37
C TRP A 381 -17.07 2.55 9.16
N GLU A 382 -17.21 3.74 9.76
CA GLU A 382 -16.24 4.83 9.57
C GLU A 382 -14.91 4.62 10.34
N GLU A 383 -14.82 3.57 11.17
CA GLU A 383 -13.60 3.13 11.85
C GLU A 383 -12.98 1.91 11.15
N ALA A 384 -13.80 0.93 10.77
CA ALA A 384 -13.37 -0.26 10.02
C ALA A 384 -13.04 0.03 8.55
N PHE A 385 -13.65 1.08 7.97
CA PHE A 385 -13.34 1.60 6.63
C PHE A 385 -12.52 2.88 6.68
N ARG A 386 -12.06 3.33 7.86
CA ARG A 386 -11.49 4.67 8.10
C ARG A 386 -10.45 5.03 7.04
N PRO A 387 -10.74 5.92 6.08
CA PRO A 387 -9.69 6.51 5.28
C PRO A 387 -8.88 7.42 6.22
N THR A 388 -7.56 7.45 6.07
CA THR A 388 -6.78 8.59 6.57
C THR A 388 -7.38 9.85 5.94
N HIS A 389 -7.94 10.72 6.77
CA HIS A 389 -8.88 11.77 6.37
C HIS A 389 -8.31 12.69 5.27
N GLU A 390 -8.87 12.67 4.05
CA GLU A 390 -9.15 13.85 3.19
C GLU A 390 -9.88 13.56 1.85
N ASP A 391 -10.91 12.71 1.84
CA ASP A 391 -11.83 12.52 0.69
C ASP A 391 -12.86 13.69 0.53
N TRP A 392 -12.49 14.93 0.87
CA TRP A 392 -13.46 16.01 1.19
C TRP A 392 -13.73 17.06 0.12
N GLU A 393 -13.00 17.11 -0.99
CA GLU A 393 -13.31 18.02 -2.11
C GLU A 393 -13.60 17.26 -3.42
N ALA A 394 -14.74 16.57 -3.42
CA ALA A 394 -15.37 16.13 -4.66
C ALA A 394 -16.06 17.32 -5.36
N THR A 395 -15.86 17.45 -6.67
CA THR A 395 -16.70 18.23 -7.61
C THR A 395 -16.82 19.74 -7.38
N ARG A 396 -15.76 20.49 -7.68
CA ARG A 396 -15.80 21.60 -8.66
C ARG A 396 -14.41 22.10 -9.07
#